data_AF-A0A1A8S6Y2-F1
#
_entry.id   AF-A0A1A8S6Y2-F1
#
_cell.length_a   1.000
_cell.length_b   1.000
_cell.length_c   1.000
_cell.angle_alpha   90.00
_cell.angle_beta   90.00
_cell.angle_gamma   90.00
#
_symmetry.space_group_name_H-M   'P 1'
#
loop_
_entity.id
_entity.type
_entity.pdbx_description
1 polymer ?
#
loop_
_entity_poly.entity_id
_entity_poly.type
_entity_poly.pdbx_seq_one_letter_code
_entity_poly.pdbx_strand_id
1 'polypeptide(L)' 'VSECRYKNGGCLQYCRNLEGGTGVQCGCADGFRLETDGKSCTPT' A
#
# COMPACT_ATOMS: atom_id res chain seq x y z
N VAL A 1 -7.60 -12.07 9.53
CA VAL A 1 -7.41 -10.64 9.86
C VAL A 1 -6.93 -9.95 8.59
N SER A 2 -7.51 -8.83 8.17
CA SER A 2 -7.06 -8.15 6.95
C SER A 2 -5.72 -7.47 7.20
N GLU A 3 -4.71 -7.73 6.37
CA GLU A 3 -3.35 -7.19 6.55
C GLU A 3 -3.32 -5.66 6.55
N CYS A 4 -4.18 -4.99 5.78
CA CYS A 4 -4.31 -3.52 5.83
C CYS A 4 -4.77 -2.98 7.19
N ARG A 5 -5.50 -3.77 8.00
CA ARG A 5 -5.90 -3.30 9.35
C ARG A 5 -4.71 -3.22 10.29
N TYR A 6 -3.64 -3.96 10.03
CA TYR A 6 -2.43 -3.92 10.82
C TYR A 6 -1.40 -3.01 10.16
N LYS A 7 -1.12 -1.85 10.79
CA LYS A 7 -0.13 -0.87 10.31
C LYS A 7 -0.29 -0.50 8.82
N ASN A 8 -1.52 -0.42 8.33
CA ASN A 8 -1.81 -0.13 6.92
C ASN A 8 -1.13 -1.10 5.93
N GLY A 9 -0.89 -2.36 6.32
CA GLY A 9 -0.13 -3.32 5.49
C GLY A 9 1.33 -2.91 5.23
N GLY A 10 1.83 -1.90 5.95
CA GLY A 10 3.11 -1.26 5.69
C GLY A 10 3.09 -0.23 4.55
N CYS A 11 1.93 0.10 4.00
CA CYS A 11 1.77 1.12 2.96
C CYS A 11 1.87 2.54 3.55
N LEU A 12 2.53 3.45 2.83
CA LEU A 12 2.65 4.85 3.26
C LEU A 12 1.33 5.61 3.17
N GLN A 13 0.56 5.40 2.10
CA GLN A 13 -0.71 6.10 1.85
C GLN A 13 -1.88 5.11 1.78
N TYR A 14 -2.18 4.56 0.61
CA TYR A 14 -3.33 3.68 0.43
C TYR A 14 -2.95 2.21 0.55
N CYS A 15 -3.83 1.40 1.14
CA CYS A 15 -3.69 -0.05 1.26
C CYS A 15 -4.96 -0.75 0.78
N ARG A 16 -4.77 -1.77 -0.07
CA ARG A 16 -5.83 -2.66 -0.54
C ARG A 16 -5.44 -4.10 -0.25
N ASN A 17 -6.33 -4.86 0.40
CA ASN A 17 -6.10 -6.31 0.58
C ASN A 17 -6.27 -7.01 -0.78
N LEU A 18 -5.37 -7.95 -1.08
CA LEU A 18 -5.50 -8.79 -2.27
C LEU A 18 -6.54 -9.89 -2.04
N GLU A 19 -7.21 -10.29 -3.12
CA GLU A 19 -8.13 -11.42 -3.08
C GLU A 19 -7.37 -12.71 -2.71
N GLY A 20 -7.98 -13.54 -1.86
CA GLY A 20 -7.32 -14.73 -1.31
C GLY A 20 -6.58 -14.50 0.02
N GLY A 21 -6.46 -13.25 0.49
CA GLY A 21 -5.94 -12.93 1.83
C GLY A 21 -4.44 -13.15 2.01
N THR A 22 -3.70 -13.31 0.92
CA THR A 22 -2.24 -13.43 0.89
C THR A 22 -1.62 -12.16 0.32
N GLY A 23 -1.59 -11.10 1.11
CA GLY A 23 -0.87 -9.86 0.83
C GLY A 23 -1.75 -8.63 0.65
N VAL A 24 -1.06 -7.51 0.51
CA VAL A 24 -1.63 -6.18 0.26
C VAL A 24 -1.00 -5.56 -0.98
N GLN A 25 -1.75 -4.66 -1.60
CA GLN A 25 -1.28 -3.75 -2.62
C GLN A 25 -1.35 -2.32 -2.08
N CYS A 26 -0.21 -1.64 -2.09
CA CYS A 26 -0.14 -0.23 -1.73
C CYS A 26 -0.43 0.66 -2.94
N GLY A 27 -0.95 1.85 -2.67
CA GLY A 27 -1.20 2.88 -3.67
C GLY A 27 -0.88 4.27 -3.13
N CYS A 28 -0.73 5.23 -4.04
CA CYS A 28 -0.42 6.62 -3.72
C CYS A 28 -1.50 7.55 -4.26
N ALA A 29 -1.64 8.73 -3.65
CA ALA A 29 -2.48 9.82 -4.10
C ALA A 29 -1.96 10.42 -5.41
N ASP A 30 -2.82 11.17 -6.09
CA ASP A 30 -2.44 11.93 -7.27
C ASP A 30 -1.27 12.89 -6.95
N GLY A 31 -0.30 12.96 -7.86
CA GLY A 31 0.95 13.70 -7.64
C GLY A 31 2.02 12.94 -6.83
N PHE A 32 1.80 11.66 -6.53
CA PHE A 32 2.81 10.80 -5.92
C PHE A 32 3.01 9.51 -6.74
N ARG A 33 4.23 8.97 -6.71
CA ARG A 33 4.60 7.70 -7.31
C ARG A 33 4.93 6.66 -6.24
N LEU A 34 4.47 5.44 -6.44
CA LEU A 34 4.86 4.29 -5.61
C LEU A 34 6.31 3.91 -5.90
N GLU A 35 7.11 3.81 -4.87
CA GLU A 35 8.51 3.41 -4.96
C GLU A 35 8.68 1.91 -5.19
N THR A 36 9.90 1.49 -5.53
CA THR A 36 10.22 0.08 -5.85
C THR A 36 10.09 -0.87 -4.65
N ASP A 37 10.01 -0.33 -3.44
CA ASP A 37 9.72 -1.11 -2.22
C ASP A 37 8.24 -1.54 -2.14
N GLY A 38 7.40 -1.06 -3.07
CA GLY A 38 5.98 -1.35 -3.17
C GLY A 38 5.16 -0.79 -2.01
N LYS A 39 5.70 0.15 -1.23
CA LYS A 39 5.11 0.64 0.03
C LYS A 39 5.22 2.15 0.20
N SER A 40 6.34 2.75 -0.18
CA SER A 40 6.61 4.17 -0.03
C SER A 40 6.05 4.96 -1.21
N CYS A 41 5.63 6.20 -0.95
CA CYS A 41 5.20 7.15 -1.98
C CYS A 41 6.09 8.38 -1.95
N THR A 42 6.60 8.79 -3.10
CA THR A 42 7.36 10.04 -3.26
C THR A 42 6.59 11.00 -4.18
N PRO A 43 6.70 12.33 -4.00
CA PRO A 43 6.13 13.28 -4.93
C PRO A 43 6.70 13.05 -6.34
N THR A 44 5.82 13.03 -7.34
CA THR A 44 6.18 12.85 -8.76
C THR A 44 6.76 14.12 -9.36
#